data_AF-A0AAN7G4Q6-F1
#
_entry.id   AF-A0AAN7G4Q6-F1
#
_cell.length_a   1.000
_cell.length_b   1.000
_cell.length_c   1.000
_cell.angle_alpha   90.00
_cell.angle_beta   90.00
_cell.angle_gamma   90.00
#
_symmetry.space_group_name_H-M   'P 1'
#
loop_
_entity.id
_entity.type
_entity.pdbx_description
1 polymer ?
#
loop_
_entity_poly.entity_id
_entity_poly.type
_entity_poly.pdbx_seq_one_letter_code
_entity_poly.pdbx_strand_id
1 'polypeptide(L)'
;MGNPINLTCSRHLLHLPLGECITTFNLEDAMCNHGFFMMAPNSWIPSTKTLQRPLRLANSTTSVMVSISHPPNNSSILIQVHDIQNISLEDEKGILKQVGRMLRISEGDERSVREFQNMHPEAKKRGLGRLFRSPTLFEDAVKSILLCHCKWTRTLDMARALCELQIKALENFPSSKELATLTKDYLKKRCKLRYRACHIFELAERAEKGKLKLKLKKTSSYEEIFDKLSKIKGFGPYACATLMMCIGFYQMVPMDTETKRHLQQTKKENAKEDIKRIYDKYAPFQALSFWLELLEYYEIKFGKLNMLPNFSYHIVTGS
;
A
#
# COMPACT_ATOMS: atom_id res chain seq x y z
N MET A 1 -13.78 43.78 -21.82
CA MET A 1 -12.62 43.39 -20.99
C MET A 1 -13.16 42.56 -19.83
N GLY A 2 -13.10 41.23 -19.94
CA GLY A 2 -13.54 40.33 -18.88
C GLY A 2 -12.45 40.22 -17.81
N ASN A 3 -12.80 40.53 -16.57
CA ASN A 3 -11.92 40.28 -15.42
C ASN A 3 -11.59 38.78 -15.35
N PRO A 4 -10.32 38.39 -15.18
CA PRO A 4 -9.99 37.02 -14.85
C PRO A 4 -10.54 36.75 -13.45
N ILE A 5 -11.43 35.76 -13.35
CA ILE A 5 -11.87 35.21 -12.08
C ILE A 5 -10.62 34.59 -11.44
N ASN A 6 -10.03 35.30 -10.48
CA ASN A 6 -9.04 34.73 -9.57
C ASN A 6 -9.76 33.67 -8.73
N LEU A 7 -9.78 32.43 -9.21
CA LEU A 7 -10.05 31.25 -8.39
C LEU A 7 -8.88 31.11 -7.42
N THR A 8 -8.92 31.84 -6.31
CA THR A 8 -8.09 31.56 -5.14
C THR A 8 -8.53 30.21 -4.58
N CYS A 9 -7.95 29.13 -5.12
CA CYS A 9 -8.01 27.82 -4.50
C CYS A 9 -7.34 27.96 -3.13
N SER A 10 -8.13 27.93 -2.06
CA SER A 10 -7.65 27.95 -0.68
C SER A 10 -6.79 26.70 -0.45
N ARG A 11 -5.47 26.86 -0.59
CA ARG A 11 -4.49 25.78 -0.47
C ARG A 11 -4.29 25.47 1.01
N HIS A 12 -4.98 24.46 1.52
CA HIS A 12 -4.73 23.92 2.84
C HIS A 12 -3.50 23.01 2.78
N LEU A 13 -2.38 23.51 3.29
CA LEU A 13 -1.12 22.77 3.35
C LEU A 13 -0.95 22.19 4.75
N LEU A 14 -0.94 20.87 4.86
CA LEU A 14 -0.64 20.16 6.10
C LEU A 14 0.81 19.69 6.10
N HIS A 15 1.39 19.66 7.29
CA HIS A 15 2.77 19.22 7.51
C HIS A 15 2.76 17.98 8.40
N LEU A 16 3.30 16.87 7.90
CA LEU A 16 3.55 15.67 8.70
C LEU A 16 5.03 15.61 9.06
N PRO A 17 5.41 15.87 10.33
CA PRO A 17 6.81 15.83 10.75
C PRO A 17 7.41 14.43 10.56
N LEU A 18 8.65 14.38 10.07
CA LEU A 18 9.37 13.11 9.89
C LEU A 18 9.88 12.53 11.22
N GLY A 19 10.09 13.38 12.23
CA GLY A 19 10.61 12.96 13.53
C GLY A 19 11.95 12.22 13.38
N GLU A 20 12.06 11.04 13.99
CA GLU A 20 13.25 10.19 13.90
C GLU A 20 13.59 9.71 12.47
N CYS A 21 12.66 9.81 11.53
CA CYS A 21 12.89 9.40 10.14
C CYS A 21 13.67 10.45 9.34
N ILE A 22 13.89 11.67 9.87
CA ILE A 22 14.35 12.82 9.07
C ILE A 22 15.65 12.58 8.30
N THR A 23 16.57 11.79 8.84
CA THR A 23 17.87 11.50 8.22
C THR A 23 17.85 10.31 7.27
N THR A 24 16.82 9.45 7.34
CA THR A 24 16.75 8.18 6.60
C THR A 24 15.59 8.13 5.60
N PHE A 25 14.67 9.09 5.66
CA PHE A 25 13.45 9.07 4.85
C PHE A 25 13.68 9.62 3.45
N ASN A 26 13.27 8.85 2.45
CA ASN A 26 13.09 9.29 1.08
C ASN A 26 11.69 8.89 0.61
N LEU A 27 10.93 9.86 0.07
CA LEU A 27 9.55 9.62 -0.34
C LEU A 27 9.44 8.60 -1.48
N GLU A 28 10.32 8.70 -2.47
CA GLU A 28 10.32 7.81 -3.63
C GLU A 28 10.63 6.37 -3.20
N ASP A 29 11.64 6.19 -2.35
CA ASP A 29 12.03 4.86 -1.84
C ASP A 29 10.97 4.28 -0.91
N ALA A 30 10.21 5.10 -0.18
CA ALA A 30 9.11 4.65 0.67
C ALA A 30 7.83 4.30 -0.11
N MET A 31 7.64 4.92 -1.28
CA MET A 31 6.45 4.78 -2.12
C MET A 31 6.62 3.74 -3.24
N CYS A 32 7.68 3.86 -4.03
CA CYS A 32 7.84 3.23 -5.34
C CYS A 32 8.60 1.90 -5.28
N ASN A 33 8.39 1.11 -4.22
CA ASN A 33 9.14 -0.11 -3.92
C ASN A 33 8.33 -1.42 -4.07
N HIS A 34 7.02 -1.34 -4.32
CA HIS A 34 6.10 -2.48 -4.28
C HIS A 34 4.86 -2.25 -5.16
N GLY A 35 4.21 -3.30 -5.66
CA GLY A 35 3.06 -3.16 -6.58
C GLY A 35 1.88 -2.34 -6.06
N PHE A 36 1.70 -2.18 -4.73
CA PHE A 36 0.55 -1.45 -4.17
C PHE A 36 0.46 0.02 -4.59
N PHE A 37 1.58 0.73 -4.80
CA PHE A 37 1.52 2.13 -5.23
C PHE A 37 1.00 2.27 -6.66
N MET A 38 1.10 1.22 -7.48
CA MET A 38 0.59 1.19 -8.85
C MET A 38 -0.90 0.89 -8.93
N MET A 39 -1.48 0.37 -7.84
CA MET A 39 -2.92 0.06 -7.77
C MET A 39 -3.73 1.32 -7.46
N ALA A 40 -4.87 1.47 -8.13
CA ALA A 40 -5.85 2.51 -7.82
C ALA A 40 -6.16 2.58 -6.30
N PRO A 41 -6.45 3.78 -5.75
CA PRO A 41 -6.61 5.06 -6.45
C PRO A 41 -5.31 5.89 -6.52
N ASN A 42 -4.15 5.27 -6.35
CA ASN A 42 -2.87 5.97 -6.34
C ASN A 42 -2.49 6.47 -7.75
N SER A 43 -1.99 7.70 -7.81
CA SER A 43 -1.38 8.28 -9.00
C SER A 43 -0.04 8.93 -8.63
N TRP A 44 1.06 8.26 -8.97
CA TRP A 44 2.40 8.82 -8.79
C TRP A 44 2.77 9.67 -10.01
N ILE A 45 3.26 10.87 -9.77
CA ILE A 45 3.72 11.82 -10.79
C ILE A 45 5.24 11.91 -10.74
N PRO A 46 5.97 11.24 -11.65
CA PRO A 46 7.44 11.23 -11.61
C PRO A 46 8.10 12.61 -11.70
N SER A 47 7.57 13.49 -12.55
CA SER A 47 8.16 14.81 -12.80
C SER A 47 8.17 15.72 -11.57
N THR A 48 7.19 15.56 -10.68
CA THR A 48 7.06 16.36 -9.46
C THR A 48 7.26 15.54 -8.18
N LYS A 49 7.63 14.25 -8.30
CA LYS A 49 7.83 13.32 -7.18
C LYS A 49 6.68 13.37 -6.17
N THR A 50 5.46 13.34 -6.68
CA THR A 50 4.24 13.59 -5.91
C THR A 50 3.29 12.41 -6.04
N LEU A 51 2.76 11.93 -4.91
CA LEU A 51 1.61 11.02 -4.89
C LEU A 51 0.33 11.85 -4.85
N GLN A 52 -0.55 11.63 -5.82
CA GLN A 52 -1.93 12.07 -5.77
C GLN A 52 -2.85 10.90 -5.47
N ARG A 53 -3.78 11.10 -4.53
CA ARG A 53 -4.89 10.18 -4.27
C ARG A 53 -5.99 10.86 -3.48
N PRO A 54 -7.22 10.33 -3.51
CA PRO A 54 -8.23 10.69 -2.53
C PRO A 54 -7.90 10.09 -1.15
N LEU A 55 -8.15 10.85 -0.09
CA LEU A 55 -8.12 10.40 1.30
C LEU A 55 -9.45 10.71 1.98
N ARG A 56 -9.82 9.87 2.95
CA ARG A 56 -11.11 9.99 3.65
C ARG A 56 -11.00 10.99 4.79
N LEU A 57 -12.03 11.82 4.97
CA LEU A 57 -12.19 12.70 6.12
C LEU A 57 -12.61 11.92 7.37
N ALA A 58 -12.62 12.56 8.55
CA ALA A 58 -12.91 11.93 9.82
C ALA A 58 -14.32 11.32 9.88
N ASN A 59 -15.27 11.91 9.14
CA ASN A 59 -16.63 11.39 8.97
C ASN A 59 -16.73 10.06 8.19
N SER A 60 -15.60 9.54 7.71
CA SER A 60 -15.45 8.26 6.99
C SER A 60 -16.23 8.14 5.68
N THR A 61 -16.92 9.19 5.23
CA THR A 61 -17.80 9.18 4.05
C THR A 61 -17.25 10.11 2.98
N THR A 62 -16.92 11.34 3.34
CA THR A 62 -16.36 12.35 2.43
C THR A 62 -14.89 12.05 2.14
N SER A 63 -14.48 12.23 0.88
CA SER A 63 -13.08 12.20 0.47
C SER A 63 -12.65 13.57 -0.03
N VAL A 64 -11.36 13.86 0.11
CA VAL A 64 -10.68 15.01 -0.52
C VAL A 64 -9.51 14.50 -1.34
N MET A 65 -9.23 15.15 -2.47
CA MET A 65 -7.98 14.90 -3.19
C MET A 65 -6.82 15.51 -2.43
N VAL A 66 -5.71 14.77 -2.33
CA VAL A 66 -4.45 15.29 -1.79
C VAL A 66 -3.29 15.09 -2.75
N SER A 67 -2.34 16.01 -2.73
CA SER A 67 -1.00 15.83 -3.28
C SER A 67 0.01 15.71 -2.13
N ILE A 68 0.79 14.64 -2.12
CA ILE A 68 1.77 14.34 -1.07
C ILE A 68 3.17 14.40 -1.69
N SER A 69 4.03 15.27 -1.16
CA SER A 69 5.39 15.46 -1.65
C SER A 69 6.37 15.72 -0.51
N HIS A 70 7.65 15.52 -0.79
CA HIS A 70 8.75 15.79 0.15
C HIS A 70 9.81 16.62 -0.55
N PRO A 71 9.74 17.96 -0.44
CA PRO A 71 10.75 18.83 -1.02
C PRO A 71 12.13 18.59 -0.36
N PRO A 72 13.24 18.84 -1.10
CA PRO A 72 14.58 18.73 -0.54
C PRO A 72 14.73 19.54 0.76
N ASN A 73 15.46 18.99 1.72
CA ASN A 73 15.79 19.63 3.00
C ASN A 73 14.59 19.99 3.90
N ASN A 74 13.40 19.43 3.64
CA ASN A 74 12.23 19.64 4.49
C ASN A 74 12.18 18.58 5.61
N SER A 75 11.93 19.02 6.85
CA SER A 75 11.75 18.14 8.02
C SER A 75 10.39 17.46 8.07
N SER A 76 9.51 17.77 7.12
CA SER A 76 8.13 17.30 7.07
C SER A 76 7.73 16.89 5.66
N ILE A 77 6.81 15.93 5.58
CA ILE A 77 6.05 15.65 4.36
C ILE A 77 5.00 16.74 4.19
N LEU A 78 4.90 17.26 2.97
CA LEU A 78 3.92 18.26 2.58
C LEU A 78 2.70 17.57 2.01
N ILE A 79 1.53 17.91 2.52
CA ILE A 79 0.24 17.35 2.09
C ILE A 79 -0.66 18.52 1.69
N GLN A 80 -0.78 18.75 0.40
CA GLN A 80 -1.69 19.73 -0.15
C GLN A 80 -3.08 19.11 -0.25
N VAL A 81 -4.06 19.68 0.44
CA VAL A 81 -5.48 19.32 0.32
C VAL A 81 -6.13 20.24 -0.72
N HIS A 82 -6.90 19.64 -1.63
CA HIS A 82 -7.54 20.34 -2.76
C HIS A 82 -9.05 20.48 -2.57
N ASP A 83 -9.63 21.47 -3.26
CA ASP A 83 -11.08 21.66 -3.45
C ASP A 83 -11.91 21.69 -2.15
N ILE A 84 -11.35 22.25 -1.08
CA ILE A 84 -12.04 22.44 0.19
C ILE A 84 -11.79 23.85 0.75
N GLN A 85 -12.85 24.48 1.25
CA GLN A 85 -12.80 25.84 1.81
C GLN A 85 -12.26 25.88 3.25
N ASN A 86 -12.62 24.89 4.07
CA ASN A 86 -12.18 24.77 5.45
C ASN A 86 -12.03 23.29 5.78
N ILE A 87 -10.95 22.93 6.48
CA ILE A 87 -10.74 21.59 7.02
C ILE A 87 -10.80 21.66 8.54
N SER A 88 -11.52 20.73 9.17
CA SER A 88 -11.58 20.66 10.64
C SER A 88 -10.28 20.08 11.21
N LEU A 89 -9.96 20.39 12.47
CA LEU A 89 -8.80 19.79 13.15
C LEU A 89 -8.89 18.25 13.22
N GLU A 90 -10.09 17.68 13.26
CA GLU A 90 -10.30 16.23 13.24
C GLU A 90 -9.97 15.63 11.88
N ASP A 91 -10.36 16.32 10.81
CA ASP A 91 -10.05 15.94 9.44
C ASP A 91 -8.55 16.05 9.13
N GLU A 92 -7.89 17.12 9.58
CA GLU A 92 -6.43 17.26 9.48
C GLU A 92 -5.71 16.08 10.14
N LYS A 93 -6.08 15.77 11.40
CA LYS A 93 -5.53 14.61 12.12
C LYS A 93 -5.81 13.30 11.39
N GLY A 94 -7.01 13.16 10.82
CA GLY A 94 -7.40 12.00 10.02
C GLY A 94 -6.55 11.82 8.76
N ILE A 95 -6.26 12.91 8.04
CA ILE A 95 -5.39 12.92 6.86
C ILE A 95 -3.95 12.60 7.26
N LEU A 96 -3.39 13.30 8.26
CA LEU A 96 -2.03 13.08 8.75
C LEU A 96 -1.81 11.64 9.18
N LYS A 97 -2.78 11.03 9.89
CA LYS A 97 -2.73 9.62 10.30
C LYS A 97 -2.71 8.66 9.11
N GLN A 98 -3.51 8.92 8.08
CA GLN A 98 -3.53 8.11 6.87
C GLN A 98 -2.19 8.20 6.12
N VAL A 99 -1.63 9.41 5.97
CA VAL A 99 -0.34 9.61 5.30
C VAL A 99 0.82 9.00 6.10
N GLY A 100 0.87 9.22 7.42
CA GLY A 100 1.87 8.61 8.29
C GLY A 100 1.81 7.08 8.28
N ARG A 101 0.59 6.50 8.19
CA ARG A 101 0.43 5.07 7.94
C ARG A 101 1.06 4.67 6.61
N MET A 102 0.63 5.29 5.50
CA MET A 102 1.06 4.91 4.16
C MET A 102 2.58 4.91 4.01
N LEU A 103 3.22 5.95 4.54
CA LEU A 103 4.66 6.20 4.43
C LEU A 103 5.48 5.57 5.55
N ARG A 104 4.84 4.90 6.52
CA ARG A 104 5.51 4.27 7.68
C ARG A 104 6.37 5.26 8.47
N ILE A 105 5.75 6.37 8.84
CA ILE A 105 6.37 7.43 9.65
C ILE A 105 5.92 7.22 11.09
N SER A 106 6.65 6.36 11.80
CA SER A 106 6.52 6.13 13.24
C SER A 106 7.86 5.65 13.81
N GLU A 107 8.09 5.82 15.12
CA GLU A 107 9.29 5.32 15.80
C GLU A 107 9.48 3.79 15.62
N GLY A 108 8.37 3.04 15.64
CA GLY A 108 8.39 1.59 15.46
C GLY A 108 8.78 1.19 14.04
N ASP A 109 8.23 1.88 13.03
CA ASP A 109 8.60 1.64 11.63
C ASP A 109 10.08 1.99 11.39
N GLU A 110 10.56 3.11 11.92
CA GLU A 110 11.95 3.54 11.79
C GLU A 110 12.92 2.57 12.49
N ARG A 111 12.55 2.04 13.65
CA ARG A 111 13.33 0.98 14.32
C ARG A 111 13.47 -0.25 13.43
N SER A 112 12.37 -0.72 12.83
CA SER A 112 12.41 -1.86 11.90
C SER A 112 13.29 -1.59 10.67
N VAL A 113 13.25 -0.37 10.12
CA VAL A 113 14.13 0.03 9.01
C VAL A 113 15.60 -0.04 9.44
N ARG A 114 15.96 0.53 10.58
CA ARG A 114 17.34 0.53 11.09
C ARG A 114 17.84 -0.87 11.38
N GLU A 115 17.04 -1.70 12.04
CA GLU A 115 17.35 -3.11 12.31
C GLU A 115 17.62 -3.86 11.00
N PHE A 116 16.72 -3.76 10.02
CA PHE A 116 16.90 -4.39 8.70
C PHE A 116 18.14 -3.90 7.95
N GLN A 117 18.40 -2.59 7.95
CA GLN A 117 19.55 -2.00 7.25
C GLN A 117 20.89 -2.37 7.91
N ASN A 118 20.93 -2.58 9.23
CA ASN A 118 22.13 -3.02 9.93
C ASN A 118 22.55 -4.44 9.54
N MET A 119 21.58 -5.30 9.25
CA MET A 119 21.81 -6.68 8.80
C MET A 119 21.87 -6.84 7.27
N HIS A 120 21.50 -5.81 6.51
CA HIS A 120 21.53 -5.82 5.04
C HIS A 120 22.21 -4.56 4.49
N PRO A 121 23.56 -4.53 4.38
CA PRO A 121 24.31 -3.33 3.96
C PRO A 121 23.89 -2.72 2.62
N GLU A 122 23.51 -3.56 1.65
CA GLU A 122 23.02 -3.06 0.35
C GLU A 122 21.66 -2.35 0.47
N ALA A 123 20.77 -2.81 1.36
CA ALA A 123 19.52 -2.13 1.62
C ALA A 123 19.78 -0.75 2.24
N LYS A 124 20.76 -0.66 3.15
CA LYS A 124 21.21 0.61 3.75
C LYS A 124 21.74 1.59 2.70
N LYS A 125 22.63 1.12 1.82
CA LYS A 125 23.21 1.93 0.73
C LYS A 125 22.13 2.49 -0.20
N ARG A 126 21.09 1.71 -0.47
CA ARG A 126 19.96 2.10 -1.33
C ARG A 126 18.84 2.84 -0.61
N GLY A 127 18.91 3.04 0.71
CA GLY A 127 17.84 3.69 1.48
C GLY A 127 16.56 2.86 1.66
N LEU A 128 16.63 1.54 1.41
CA LEU A 128 15.47 0.66 1.39
C LEU A 128 15.17 0.04 2.76
N GLY A 129 13.91 -0.33 2.99
CA GLY A 129 13.44 -0.89 4.27
C GLY A 129 12.01 -0.51 4.62
N ARG A 130 11.43 0.47 3.92
CA ARG A 130 10.00 0.79 3.98
C ARG A 130 9.30 0.13 2.81
N LEU A 131 8.14 -0.48 3.07
CA LEU A 131 7.21 -0.94 2.03
C LEU A 131 5.94 -0.11 2.07
N PHE A 132 5.53 0.41 0.92
CA PHE A 132 4.29 1.17 0.82
C PHE A 132 3.08 0.32 1.25
N ARG A 133 2.15 0.94 1.98
CA ARG A 133 0.86 0.35 2.36
C ARG A 133 -0.26 1.37 2.18
N SER A 134 -1.50 0.91 2.11
CA SER A 134 -2.66 1.77 1.95
C SER A 134 -3.04 2.54 3.23
N PRO A 135 -3.85 3.62 3.13
CA PRO A 135 -4.34 4.42 4.26
C PRO A 135 -5.08 3.63 5.33
N THR A 136 -5.61 2.46 4.98
CA THR A 136 -6.35 1.59 5.90
C THR A 136 -5.92 0.14 5.73
N LEU A 137 -5.97 -0.61 6.84
CA LEU A 137 -5.72 -2.04 6.82
C LEU A 137 -6.78 -2.80 6.00
N PHE A 138 -8.00 -2.26 5.91
CA PHE A 138 -9.06 -2.85 5.10
C PHE A 138 -8.75 -2.77 3.60
N GLU A 139 -8.23 -1.63 3.12
CA GLU A 139 -7.77 -1.50 1.74
C GLU A 139 -6.62 -2.49 1.45
N ASP A 140 -5.64 -2.61 2.36
CA ASP A 140 -4.55 -3.59 2.22
C ASP A 140 -5.09 -5.03 2.12
N ALA A 141 -6.07 -5.36 2.95
CA ALA A 141 -6.70 -6.67 3.01
C ALA A 141 -7.44 -7.00 1.70
N VAL A 142 -8.24 -6.07 1.18
CA VAL A 142 -8.92 -6.26 -0.11
C VAL A 142 -7.90 -6.37 -1.25
N LYS A 143 -6.90 -5.48 -1.32
CA LYS A 143 -5.85 -5.54 -2.35
C LYS A 143 -5.07 -6.86 -2.32
N SER A 144 -4.83 -7.42 -1.12
CA SER A 144 -4.21 -8.75 -0.96
C SER A 144 -5.07 -9.88 -1.57
N ILE A 145 -6.40 -9.81 -1.44
CA ILE A 145 -7.34 -10.75 -2.08
C ILE A 145 -7.31 -10.58 -3.61
N LEU A 146 -7.21 -9.34 -4.11
CA LEU A 146 -7.17 -9.08 -5.54
C LEU A 146 -5.97 -9.74 -6.23
N LEU A 147 -4.79 -9.71 -5.59
CA LEU A 147 -3.56 -10.29 -6.12
C LEU A 147 -3.62 -11.81 -6.31
N CYS A 148 -4.40 -12.52 -5.49
CA CYS A 148 -4.43 -13.98 -5.50
C CYS A 148 -4.90 -14.53 -6.85
N HIS A 149 -4.20 -15.48 -7.46
CA HIS A 149 -4.62 -16.22 -8.67
C HIS A 149 -5.13 -15.34 -9.84
N CYS A 150 -4.43 -14.24 -10.14
CA CYS A 150 -4.69 -13.49 -11.36
C CYS A 150 -3.43 -12.84 -11.93
N LYS A 151 -3.51 -12.45 -13.21
CA LYS A 151 -2.46 -11.66 -13.85
C LYS A 151 -2.44 -10.25 -13.27
N TRP A 152 -1.28 -9.62 -13.29
CA TRP A 152 -1.09 -8.27 -12.77
C TRP A 152 -2.06 -7.24 -13.36
N THR A 153 -2.21 -7.22 -14.69
CA THR A 153 -3.17 -6.34 -15.40
C THR A 153 -4.59 -6.46 -14.87
N ARG A 154 -5.04 -7.70 -14.61
CA ARG A 154 -6.36 -7.95 -14.03
C ARG A 154 -6.47 -7.47 -12.59
N THR A 155 -5.40 -7.53 -11.81
CA THR A 155 -5.37 -6.96 -10.45
C THR A 155 -5.62 -5.45 -10.51
N LEU A 156 -4.91 -4.76 -11.40
CA LEU A 156 -5.08 -3.31 -11.61
C LEU A 156 -6.51 -2.96 -12.03
N ASP A 157 -7.09 -3.71 -12.97
CA ASP A 157 -8.46 -3.49 -13.43
C ASP A 157 -9.50 -3.70 -12.33
N MET A 158 -9.36 -4.75 -11.51
CA MET A 158 -10.26 -4.99 -10.38
C MET A 158 -10.16 -3.89 -9.32
N ALA A 159 -8.95 -3.41 -9.03
CA ALA A 159 -8.73 -2.30 -8.10
C ALA A 159 -9.36 -1.00 -8.60
N ARG A 160 -9.18 -0.68 -9.89
CA ARG A 160 -9.82 0.48 -10.53
C ARG A 160 -11.35 0.37 -10.50
N ALA A 161 -11.89 -0.78 -10.89
CA ALA A 161 -13.34 -0.98 -10.91
C ALA A 161 -14.00 -0.88 -9.52
N LEU A 162 -13.29 -1.23 -8.44
CA LEU A 162 -13.75 -0.99 -7.07
C LEU A 162 -13.78 0.50 -6.72
N CYS A 163 -12.79 1.27 -7.16
CA CYS A 163 -12.72 2.72 -6.97
C CYS A 163 -13.83 3.44 -7.75
N GLU A 164 -14.14 3.00 -8.98
CA GLU A 164 -15.24 3.53 -9.81
C GLU A 164 -16.63 3.40 -9.16
N LEU A 165 -16.79 2.53 -8.14
CA LEU A 165 -18.03 2.47 -7.36
C LEU A 165 -18.25 3.73 -6.51
N GLN A 166 -17.18 4.47 -6.23
CA GLN A 166 -17.13 5.57 -5.26
C GLN A 166 -17.09 6.94 -5.92
N ILE A 167 -17.95 7.16 -6.93
CA ILE A 167 -18.04 8.42 -7.69
C ILE A 167 -18.21 9.63 -6.76
N LYS A 168 -19.06 9.52 -5.74
CA LYS A 168 -19.31 10.59 -4.76
C LYS A 168 -18.14 10.85 -3.80
N ALA A 169 -17.16 9.95 -3.77
CA ALA A 169 -16.01 10.02 -2.90
C ALA A 169 -14.70 10.09 -3.71
N LEU A 170 -14.74 10.75 -4.88
CA LEU A 170 -13.58 11.02 -5.75
C LEU A 170 -12.88 9.74 -6.20
N GLU A 171 -13.66 8.68 -6.47
CA GLU A 171 -13.16 7.35 -6.82
C GLU A 171 -12.13 6.83 -5.80
N ASN A 172 -12.33 7.13 -4.52
CA ASN A 172 -11.51 6.55 -3.47
C ASN A 172 -11.76 5.04 -3.36
N PHE A 173 -10.81 4.34 -2.75
CA PHE A 173 -11.01 2.94 -2.45
C PHE A 173 -12.21 2.79 -1.49
N PRO A 174 -13.14 1.86 -1.78
CA PRO A 174 -14.35 1.72 -0.97
C PRO A 174 -14.03 1.24 0.45
N SER A 175 -14.70 1.85 1.42
CA SER A 175 -14.67 1.45 2.82
C SER A 175 -15.42 0.12 3.02
N SER A 176 -15.20 -0.51 4.17
CA SER A 176 -15.99 -1.68 4.57
C SER A 176 -17.48 -1.37 4.63
N LYS A 177 -17.86 -0.18 5.13
CA LYS A 177 -19.25 0.26 5.20
C LYS A 177 -19.88 0.35 3.82
N GLU A 178 -19.20 0.97 2.86
CA GLU A 178 -19.71 1.08 1.48
C GLU A 178 -19.85 -0.31 0.82
N LEU A 179 -18.84 -1.18 0.95
CA LEU A 179 -18.92 -2.52 0.38
C LEU A 179 -19.99 -3.40 1.03
N ALA A 180 -20.23 -3.24 2.33
CA ALA A 180 -21.25 -3.99 3.07
C ALA A 180 -22.69 -3.61 2.65
N THR A 181 -22.89 -2.44 2.03
CA THR A 181 -24.20 -2.02 1.51
C THR A 181 -24.53 -2.57 0.11
N LEU A 182 -23.55 -3.20 -0.56
CA LEU A 182 -23.71 -3.74 -1.91
C LEU A 182 -24.10 -5.22 -1.88
N THR A 183 -24.31 -5.84 -3.03
CA THR A 183 -24.52 -7.30 -3.13
C THR A 183 -23.32 -8.00 -3.76
N LYS A 184 -23.13 -9.29 -3.42
CA LYS A 184 -22.08 -10.13 -4.02
C LYS A 184 -22.18 -10.15 -5.55
N ASP A 185 -23.39 -10.24 -6.11
CA ASP A 185 -23.60 -10.27 -7.56
C ASP A 185 -23.32 -8.93 -8.21
N TYR A 186 -23.66 -7.82 -7.56
CA TYR A 186 -23.30 -6.49 -8.03
C TYR A 186 -21.78 -6.32 -8.12
N LEU A 187 -21.06 -6.70 -7.06
CA LEU A 187 -19.59 -6.69 -7.03
C LEU A 187 -18.99 -7.61 -8.11
N LYS A 188 -19.54 -8.82 -8.28
CA LYS A 188 -19.09 -9.78 -9.29
C LYS A 188 -19.27 -9.22 -10.71
N LYS A 189 -20.40 -8.59 -11.00
CA LYS A 189 -20.73 -8.02 -12.31
C LYS A 189 -19.97 -6.73 -12.60
N ARG A 190 -20.05 -5.74 -11.71
CA ARG A 190 -19.49 -4.39 -11.93
C ARG A 190 -17.97 -4.34 -11.82
N CYS A 191 -17.38 -5.15 -10.94
CA CYS A 191 -15.94 -5.15 -10.68
C CYS A 191 -15.21 -6.39 -11.24
N LYS A 192 -15.90 -7.29 -11.94
CA LYS A 192 -15.33 -8.50 -12.57
C LYS A 192 -14.56 -9.42 -11.59
N LEU A 193 -14.93 -9.39 -10.30
CA LEU A 193 -14.21 -10.02 -9.19
C LEU A 193 -14.32 -11.55 -9.16
N ARG A 194 -15.29 -12.14 -9.88
CA ARG A 194 -15.61 -13.58 -9.82
C ARG A 194 -15.81 -14.01 -8.36
N TYR A 195 -15.18 -15.12 -7.94
CA TYR A 195 -15.29 -15.66 -6.58
C TYR A 195 -14.82 -14.68 -5.49
N ARG A 196 -13.93 -13.73 -5.82
CA ARG A 196 -13.43 -12.72 -4.86
C ARG A 196 -14.53 -11.81 -4.35
N ALA A 197 -15.60 -11.61 -5.13
CA ALA A 197 -16.75 -10.82 -4.69
C ALA A 197 -17.34 -11.35 -3.37
N CYS A 198 -17.43 -12.67 -3.23
CA CYS A 198 -17.92 -13.30 -2.00
C CYS A 198 -16.98 -13.03 -0.82
N HIS A 199 -15.66 -13.17 -1.01
CA HIS A 199 -14.67 -12.96 0.05
C HIS A 199 -14.61 -11.49 0.49
N ILE A 200 -14.61 -10.56 -0.47
CA ILE A 200 -14.56 -9.12 -0.21
C ILE A 200 -15.83 -8.65 0.52
N PHE A 201 -17.00 -9.13 0.09
CA PHE A 201 -18.26 -8.83 0.77
C PHE A 201 -18.28 -9.36 2.20
N GLU A 202 -17.90 -10.63 2.41
CA GLU A 202 -17.85 -11.23 3.75
C GLU A 202 -16.81 -10.54 4.65
N LEU A 203 -15.70 -10.08 4.09
CA LEU A 203 -14.70 -9.29 4.79
C LEU A 203 -15.28 -7.93 5.25
N ALA A 204 -15.99 -7.24 4.37
CA ALA A 204 -16.67 -5.98 4.66
C ALA A 204 -17.71 -6.15 5.77
N GLU A 205 -18.58 -7.15 5.68
CA GLU A 205 -19.57 -7.44 6.73
C GLU A 205 -18.91 -7.74 8.09
N ARG A 206 -17.81 -8.50 8.10
CA ARG A 206 -17.07 -8.79 9.33
C ARG A 206 -16.45 -7.53 9.92
N ALA A 207 -15.94 -6.62 9.10
CA ALA A 207 -15.42 -5.34 9.54
C ALA A 207 -16.50 -4.47 10.21
N GLU A 208 -17.65 -4.33 9.57
CA GLU A 208 -18.76 -3.53 10.11
C GLU A 208 -19.37 -4.14 11.39
N LYS A 209 -19.44 -5.47 11.48
CA LYS A 209 -19.87 -6.17 12.70
C LYS A 209 -18.82 -6.13 13.81
N GLY A 210 -17.70 -5.43 13.63
CA GLY A 210 -16.58 -5.36 14.57
C GLY A 210 -15.84 -6.69 14.77
N LYS A 211 -16.08 -7.67 13.89
CA LYS A 211 -15.46 -9.01 13.89
C LYS A 211 -14.12 -9.04 13.16
N LEU A 212 -13.86 -8.07 12.28
CA LEU A 212 -12.53 -7.74 11.76
C LEU A 212 -11.87 -6.67 12.63
N LYS A 213 -12.01 -6.77 13.96
CA LYS A 213 -11.12 -6.06 14.87
C LYS A 213 -9.78 -6.78 14.86
N LEU A 214 -8.99 -6.55 13.81
CA LEU A 214 -7.54 -6.59 13.90
C LEU A 214 -7.13 -5.42 14.80
N LYS A 215 -7.55 -5.47 16.08
CA LYS A 215 -6.94 -4.69 17.15
C LYS A 215 -5.55 -5.28 17.28
N LEU A 216 -4.67 -4.87 16.38
CA LEU A 216 -3.24 -5.02 16.50
C LEU A 216 -2.89 -4.26 17.78
N LYS A 217 -2.91 -4.97 18.90
CA LYS A 217 -2.31 -4.44 20.11
C LYS A 217 -0.82 -4.28 19.78
N LYS A 218 -0.17 -3.28 20.35
CA LYS A 218 1.30 -3.16 20.25
C LYS A 218 2.03 -4.47 20.62
N THR A 219 1.38 -5.33 21.40
CA THR A 219 1.92 -6.60 21.93
C THR A 219 1.50 -7.85 21.14
N SER A 220 0.70 -7.73 20.07
CA SER A 220 0.25 -8.93 19.33
C SER A 220 1.43 -9.58 18.61
N SER A 221 1.58 -10.90 18.77
CA SER A 221 2.65 -11.66 18.11
C SER A 221 2.33 -11.93 16.63
N TYR A 222 3.36 -12.29 15.88
CA TYR A 222 3.24 -12.73 14.49
C TYR A 222 2.23 -13.89 14.36
N GLU A 223 2.39 -14.92 15.19
CA GLU A 223 1.62 -16.16 15.18
C GLU A 223 0.15 -15.90 15.47
N GLU A 224 -0.14 -15.06 16.47
CA GLU A 224 -1.52 -14.70 16.83
C GLU A 224 -2.26 -14.02 15.68
N ILE A 225 -1.59 -13.13 14.96
CA ILE A 225 -2.21 -12.39 13.85
C ILE A 225 -2.34 -13.30 12.64
N PHE A 226 -1.30 -14.08 12.33
CA PHE A 226 -1.33 -15.03 11.22
C PHE A 226 -2.44 -16.06 11.38
N ASP A 227 -2.58 -16.67 12.56
CA ASP A 227 -3.66 -17.62 12.86
C ASP A 227 -5.04 -16.99 12.64
N LYS A 228 -5.27 -15.77 13.14
CA LYS A 228 -6.53 -15.03 12.92
C LYS A 228 -6.80 -14.75 11.44
N LEU A 229 -5.79 -14.31 10.70
CA LEU A 229 -5.93 -14.00 9.27
C LEU A 229 -6.23 -15.26 8.45
N SER A 230 -5.53 -16.36 8.71
CA SER A 230 -5.68 -17.62 7.96
C SER A 230 -7.08 -18.23 8.06
N LYS A 231 -7.84 -17.89 9.10
CA LYS A 231 -9.23 -18.32 9.32
C LYS A 231 -10.25 -17.50 8.52
N ILE A 232 -9.82 -16.44 7.83
CA ILE A 232 -10.69 -15.58 7.03
C ILE A 232 -10.71 -16.11 5.59
N LYS A 233 -11.90 -16.30 5.02
CA LYS A 233 -12.03 -16.71 3.61
C LYS A 233 -11.37 -15.68 2.69
N GLY A 234 -10.60 -16.16 1.72
CA GLY A 234 -9.78 -15.32 0.85
C GLY A 234 -8.35 -15.10 1.35
N PHE A 235 -8.04 -15.47 2.60
CA PHE A 235 -6.70 -15.36 3.18
C PHE A 235 -5.98 -16.72 3.21
N GLY A 236 -5.53 -17.15 2.04
CA GLY A 236 -4.54 -18.23 1.93
C GLY A 236 -3.12 -17.74 2.31
N PRO A 237 -2.10 -18.63 2.32
CA PRO A 237 -0.75 -18.30 2.75
C PRO A 237 -0.16 -17.05 2.10
N TYR A 238 -0.34 -16.88 0.78
CA TYR A 238 0.10 -15.70 0.04
C TYR A 238 -0.57 -14.41 0.53
N ALA A 239 -1.91 -14.39 0.59
CA ALA A 239 -2.65 -13.20 1.03
C ALA A 239 -2.35 -12.84 2.49
N CYS A 240 -2.18 -13.85 3.36
CA CYS A 240 -1.73 -13.64 4.72
C CYS A 240 -0.35 -12.97 4.75
N ALA A 241 0.64 -13.51 4.04
CA ALA A 241 1.98 -12.93 3.97
C ALA A 241 1.95 -11.48 3.47
N THR A 242 1.19 -11.19 2.40
CA THR A 242 1.02 -9.84 1.86
C THR A 242 0.42 -8.87 2.86
N LEU A 243 -0.66 -9.26 3.56
CA LEU A 243 -1.27 -8.42 4.57
C LEU A 243 -0.38 -8.25 5.81
N MET A 244 0.35 -9.29 6.22
CA MET A 244 1.30 -9.24 7.33
C MET A 244 2.41 -8.21 7.08
N MET A 245 2.95 -8.15 5.86
CA MET A 245 3.91 -7.09 5.50
C MET A 245 3.29 -5.69 5.67
N CYS A 246 2.05 -5.48 5.22
CA CYS A 246 1.34 -4.20 5.38
C CYS A 246 1.11 -3.84 6.85
N ILE A 247 1.00 -4.84 7.73
CA ILE A 247 0.91 -4.66 9.18
C ILE A 247 2.27 -4.23 9.75
N GLY A 248 3.37 -4.78 9.23
CA GLY A 248 4.75 -4.56 9.72
C GLY A 248 5.45 -5.85 10.15
N PHE A 249 4.91 -7.01 9.77
CA PHE A 249 5.50 -8.32 10.00
C PHE A 249 6.09 -8.87 8.70
N TYR A 250 7.38 -9.16 8.70
CA TYR A 250 8.14 -9.47 7.50
C TYR A 250 8.70 -10.91 7.49
N GLN A 251 8.25 -11.76 8.42
CA GLN A 251 8.79 -13.11 8.63
C GLN A 251 8.52 -14.06 7.46
N MET A 252 7.49 -13.77 6.64
CA MET A 252 7.02 -14.67 5.59
C MET A 252 7.09 -14.00 4.22
N VAL A 253 7.84 -14.62 3.30
CA VAL A 253 7.88 -14.23 1.89
C VAL A 253 6.54 -14.61 1.23
N PRO A 254 5.83 -13.67 0.58
CA PRO A 254 4.57 -13.97 -0.12
C PRO A 254 4.82 -14.82 -1.38
N MET A 255 4.83 -16.14 -1.21
CA MET A 255 5.12 -17.07 -2.32
C MET A 255 3.98 -17.18 -3.32
N ASP A 256 4.25 -16.83 -4.57
CA ASP A 256 3.40 -17.07 -5.73
C ASP A 256 4.22 -17.60 -6.92
N THR A 257 3.60 -17.64 -8.10
CA THR A 257 4.30 -18.03 -9.33
C THR A 257 5.43 -17.06 -9.69
N GLU A 258 5.27 -15.78 -9.37
CA GLU A 258 6.27 -14.75 -9.63
C GLU A 258 7.51 -14.93 -8.76
N THR A 259 7.30 -15.22 -7.48
CA THR A 259 8.35 -15.57 -6.52
C THR A 259 9.15 -16.77 -7.01
N LYS A 260 8.45 -17.85 -7.38
CA LYS A 260 9.10 -19.07 -7.88
C LYS A 260 9.93 -18.79 -9.13
N ARG A 261 9.36 -18.04 -10.07
CA ARG A 261 10.01 -17.67 -11.33
C ARG A 261 11.24 -16.80 -11.11
N HIS A 262 11.14 -15.79 -10.24
CA HIS A 262 12.28 -14.94 -9.88
C HIS A 262 13.44 -15.78 -9.32
N LEU A 263 13.17 -16.64 -8.33
CA LEU A 263 14.19 -17.51 -7.73
C LEU A 263 14.85 -18.47 -8.74
N GLN A 264 14.06 -19.02 -9.67
CA GLN A 264 14.60 -19.84 -10.75
C GLN A 264 15.52 -19.04 -11.69
N GLN A 265 15.15 -17.79 -12.02
CA GLN A 265 15.91 -16.94 -12.93
C GLN A 265 17.18 -16.36 -12.31
N THR A 266 17.13 -15.97 -11.03
CA THR A 266 18.25 -15.26 -10.37
C THR A 266 19.16 -16.17 -9.56
N LYS A 267 18.65 -17.30 -9.05
CA LYS A 267 19.42 -18.21 -8.18
C LYS A 267 19.54 -19.64 -8.73
N LYS A 268 18.80 -20.01 -9.79
CA LYS A 268 18.69 -21.39 -10.32
C LYS A 268 18.21 -22.40 -9.28
N GLU A 269 17.32 -21.97 -8.39
CA GLU A 269 16.90 -22.70 -7.19
C GLU A 269 15.41 -23.11 -7.20
N ASN A 270 15.06 -24.19 -6.49
CA ASN A 270 13.72 -24.70 -6.24
C ASN A 270 13.05 -24.00 -5.03
N ALA A 271 12.09 -23.12 -5.33
CA ALA A 271 11.56 -22.09 -4.45
C ALA A 271 11.24 -22.39 -2.96
N LYS A 272 10.77 -23.59 -2.57
CA LYS A 272 10.24 -23.79 -1.19
C LYS A 272 11.33 -24.00 -0.14
N GLU A 273 12.21 -24.97 -0.35
CA GLU A 273 13.31 -25.25 0.58
C GLU A 273 14.37 -24.14 0.52
N ASP A 274 14.44 -23.48 -0.63
CA ASP A 274 15.44 -22.47 -0.93
C ASP A 274 15.11 -21.10 -0.33
N ILE A 275 13.84 -20.69 -0.22
CA ILE A 275 13.48 -19.42 0.46
C ILE A 275 13.95 -19.40 1.90
N LYS A 276 13.73 -20.50 2.64
CA LYS A 276 14.16 -20.60 4.03
C LYS A 276 15.69 -20.47 4.11
N ARG A 277 16.41 -21.23 3.28
CA ARG A 277 17.88 -21.17 3.20
C ARG A 277 18.41 -19.78 2.83
N ILE A 278 17.80 -19.12 1.84
CA ILE A 278 18.26 -17.83 1.32
C ILE A 278 17.98 -16.71 2.33
N TYR A 279 16.76 -16.65 2.86
CA TYR A 279 16.27 -15.46 3.55
C TYR A 279 16.26 -15.58 5.08
N ASP A 280 16.36 -16.76 5.70
CA ASP A 280 16.32 -16.89 7.18
C ASP A 280 17.44 -16.11 7.89
N LYS A 281 18.58 -15.91 7.22
CA LYS A 281 19.67 -15.05 7.73
C LYS A 281 19.23 -13.58 7.93
N TYR A 282 18.12 -13.19 7.32
CA TYR A 282 17.51 -11.88 7.47
C TYR A 282 16.33 -11.86 8.45
N ALA A 283 16.09 -12.90 9.25
CA ALA A 283 15.00 -12.90 10.23
C ALA A 283 15.08 -11.70 11.21
N PRO A 284 13.97 -11.00 11.50
CA PRO A 284 12.57 -11.26 11.08
C PRO A 284 12.13 -10.55 9.78
N PHE A 285 13.07 -10.10 8.94
CA PHE A 285 12.88 -9.28 7.74
C PHE A 285 13.00 -10.04 6.41
N GLN A 286 12.72 -11.34 6.39
CA GLN A 286 12.83 -12.19 5.21
C GLN A 286 12.10 -11.60 3.99
N ALA A 287 10.88 -11.12 4.18
CA ALA A 287 10.08 -10.52 3.12
C ALA A 287 10.66 -9.21 2.58
N LEU A 288 11.26 -8.37 3.43
CA LEU A 288 11.92 -7.13 2.97
C LEU A 288 13.13 -7.45 2.09
N SER A 289 13.92 -8.44 2.48
CA SER A 289 15.07 -8.88 1.68
C SER A 289 14.63 -9.45 0.33
N PHE A 290 13.60 -10.28 0.29
CA PHE A 290 13.03 -10.77 -0.97
C PHE A 290 12.55 -9.62 -1.86
N TRP A 291 11.82 -8.65 -1.30
CA TRP A 291 11.31 -7.51 -2.09
C TRP A 291 12.40 -6.60 -2.61
N LEU A 292 13.52 -6.45 -1.90
CA LEU A 292 14.70 -5.75 -2.39
C LEU A 292 15.23 -6.39 -3.69
N GLU A 293 15.38 -7.71 -3.70
CA GLU A 293 15.85 -8.46 -4.87
C GLU A 293 14.85 -8.38 -6.02
N LEU A 294 13.55 -8.49 -5.72
CA LEU A 294 12.50 -8.40 -6.74
C LEU A 294 12.39 -6.99 -7.33
N LEU A 295 12.52 -5.94 -6.51
CA LEU A 295 12.58 -4.55 -6.95
C LEU A 295 13.75 -4.33 -7.90
N GLU A 296 14.95 -4.79 -7.54
CA GLU A 296 16.13 -4.69 -8.40
C GLU A 296 15.91 -5.37 -9.75
N TYR A 297 15.34 -6.57 -9.75
CA TYR A 297 14.99 -7.28 -10.99
C TYR A 297 14.00 -6.47 -11.85
N TYR A 298 12.99 -5.86 -11.25
CA TYR A 298 12.06 -5.00 -11.98
C TYR A 298 12.71 -3.73 -12.50
N GLU A 299 13.59 -3.09 -11.73
CA GLU A 299 14.29 -1.88 -12.16
C GLU A 299 15.28 -2.14 -13.30
N ILE A 300 15.92 -3.31 -13.33
CA ILE A 300 16.76 -3.74 -14.46
C ILE A 300 15.92 -3.91 -15.74
N LYS A 301 14.72 -4.47 -15.60
CA LYS A 301 13.88 -4.84 -16.76
C LYS A 301 13.05 -3.68 -17.30
N PHE A 302 12.56 -2.82 -16.42
CA PHE A 302 11.57 -1.79 -16.74
C PHE A 302 12.09 -0.36 -16.50
N GLY A 303 13.29 -0.20 -15.96
CA GLY A 303 13.78 1.06 -15.43
C GLY A 303 13.24 1.35 -14.02
N LYS A 304 13.75 2.42 -13.40
CA LYS A 304 13.38 2.77 -12.03
C LYS A 304 11.87 2.97 -11.88
N LEU A 305 11.26 2.32 -10.89
CA LEU A 305 9.81 2.32 -10.75
C LEU A 305 9.24 3.72 -10.42
N ASN A 306 10.01 4.57 -9.74
CA ASN A 306 9.65 5.96 -9.46
C ASN A 306 9.66 6.86 -10.72
N MET A 307 10.30 6.44 -11.81
CA MET A 307 10.32 7.15 -13.09
C MET A 307 9.27 6.62 -14.08
N LEU A 308 8.63 5.49 -13.78
CA LEU A 308 7.64 4.89 -14.67
C LEU A 308 6.34 5.71 -14.72
N PRO A 309 5.85 6.04 -15.93
CA PRO A 309 4.54 6.66 -16.07
C PRO A 309 3.43 5.66 -15.76
N ASN A 310 2.29 6.15 -15.25
CA ASN A 310 1.17 5.32 -14.80
C ASN A 310 0.66 4.36 -15.89
N PHE A 311 0.61 4.80 -17.15
CA PHE A 311 0.14 3.97 -18.26
C PHE A 311 1.01 2.72 -18.49
N SER A 312 2.26 2.70 -18.00
CA SER A 312 3.16 1.56 -18.09
C SER A 312 3.06 0.58 -16.92
N TYR A 313 2.25 0.84 -15.89
CA TYR A 313 2.19 -0.07 -14.72
C TYR A 313 1.74 -1.48 -15.08
N HIS A 314 0.94 -1.63 -16.12
CA HIS A 314 0.41 -2.92 -16.56
C HIS A 314 1.49 -3.92 -17.03
N ILE A 315 2.69 -3.45 -17.40
CA ILE A 315 3.80 -4.31 -17.83
C ILE A 315 4.74 -4.72 -16.68
N VAL A 316 4.61 -4.13 -15.47
CA VAL A 316 5.50 -4.40 -14.33
C VAL A 316 5.14 -5.73 -13.67
N THR A 317 5.55 -6.80 -14.32
CA THR A 317 5.38 -8.17 -13.87
C THR A 317 6.54 -9.00 -14.40
N GLY A 318 6.76 -10.14 -13.80
CA GLY A 318 7.63 -11.13 -14.39
C GLY A 318 7.21 -11.58 -15.77
N SER A 319 8.21 -11.87 -16.62
CA SER A 319 8.05 -12.56 -17.90
C SER A 319 8.17 -14.04 -17.67
#